data_AF-A0A3B9IH83-F1
#
_entry.id   AF-A0A3B9IH83-F1
#
_cell.length_a   1.000
_cell.length_b   1.000
_cell.length_c   1.000
_cell.angle_alpha   90.00
_cell.angle_beta   90.00
_cell.angle_gamma   90.00
#
_symmetry.space_group_name_H-M   'P 1'
#
loop_
_entity.id
_entity.type
_entity.pdbx_description
1 polymer ?
#
loop_
_entity_poly.entity_id
_entity_poly.type
_entity_poly.pdbx_seq_one_letter_code
_entity_poly.pdbx_strand_id
1 'polypeptide(L)'
;MDRPAATQPPPPPPPRPVTERPLVLDRPGSCYLVMGGPVDLFALSSERPTARMAVGRIESGGLLFGAAPSLLGAEHLIAVGDAVTLIWQIPDALWRNSAGLPDFTAGIAGWLTALGGGLGRMIEPRPVPDLVTTGQRATAVRLGAGLVIGATAGITWVQLPAGARARFCGLEPFSGLVPLPAGSWLTLDDAAHIDLLPFADGLARPDWPDALAAWGAAVAELLPVLRGLAEADELNRIRARDHAAAQDHRQTLARFAGLLGNRVPPLAEADGGDGLLDVLRLLGRELGVAVRR
;
A
#
# COMPACT_ATOMS: atom_id res chain seq x y z
N MET A 1 59.64 12.25 12.97
CA MET A 1 58.25 11.85 13.26
C MET A 1 57.56 11.71 11.92
N ASP A 2 57.59 10.51 11.33
CA ASP A 2 56.89 10.23 10.08
C ASP A 2 55.39 10.09 10.35
N ARG A 3 54.60 10.95 9.69
CA ARG A 3 53.14 10.79 9.64
C ARG A 3 52.83 9.51 8.86
N PRO A 4 52.01 8.58 9.39
CA PRO A 4 51.56 7.45 8.60
C PRO A 4 50.77 7.98 7.40
N ALA A 5 51.19 7.58 6.20
CA ALA A 5 50.46 7.83 4.97
C ALA A 5 49.05 7.26 5.12
N ALA A 6 48.04 8.11 4.99
CA ALA A 6 46.65 7.69 4.99
C ALA A 6 46.47 6.71 3.82
N THR A 7 46.23 5.44 4.13
CA THR A 7 45.85 4.41 3.17
C THR A 7 44.60 4.88 2.45
N GLN A 8 44.71 5.17 1.16
CA GLN A 8 43.56 5.52 0.33
C GLN A 8 42.54 4.38 0.42
N PRO A 9 41.25 4.67 0.69
CA PRO A 9 40.23 3.63 0.70
C PRO A 9 40.15 2.97 -0.68
N PRO A 10 39.92 1.64 -0.74
CA PRO A 10 39.81 0.93 -2.01
C PRO A 10 38.68 1.53 -2.87
N PRO A 11 38.83 1.54 -4.20
CA PRO A 11 37.79 2.04 -5.10
C PRO A 11 36.49 1.25 -4.91
N PRO A 12 35.32 1.89 -5.03
CA PRO A 12 34.04 1.21 -4.89
C PRO A 12 33.91 0.10 -5.95
N PRO A 13 33.30 -1.04 -5.60
CA PRO A 13 33.10 -2.13 -6.55
C PRO A 13 32.26 -1.65 -7.74
N PRO A 14 32.46 -2.20 -8.96
CA PRO A 14 31.63 -1.82 -10.11
C PRO A 14 30.19 -2.36 -9.96
N PRO A 15 29.21 -1.76 -10.66
CA PRO A 15 27.88 -2.33 -10.83
C PRO A 15 27.95 -3.76 -11.38
N ARG A 16 27.01 -4.62 -10.97
CA ARG A 16 26.99 -6.05 -11.35
C ARG A 16 25.63 -6.45 -11.92
N PRO A 17 25.58 -7.31 -12.95
CA PRO A 17 24.32 -7.85 -13.45
C PRO A 17 23.67 -8.77 -12.40
N VAL A 18 22.34 -8.68 -12.28
CA VAL A 18 21.52 -9.55 -11.44
C VAL A 18 20.89 -10.64 -12.31
N THR A 19 21.14 -11.89 -11.95
CA THR A 19 20.66 -13.07 -12.70
C THR A 19 19.48 -13.78 -12.03
N GLU A 20 19.21 -13.48 -10.76
CA GLU A 20 18.10 -14.06 -9.99
C GLU A 20 16.75 -13.61 -10.52
N ARG A 21 15.83 -14.56 -10.71
CA ARG A 21 14.46 -14.32 -11.19
C ARG A 21 13.48 -15.25 -10.47
N PRO A 22 12.48 -14.74 -9.72
CA PRO A 22 12.25 -13.33 -9.42
C PRO A 22 13.34 -12.73 -8.51
N LEU A 23 13.57 -11.42 -8.61
CA LEU A 23 14.47 -10.70 -7.70
C LEU A 23 13.71 -10.34 -6.43
N VAL A 24 14.18 -10.81 -5.27
CA VAL A 24 13.62 -10.43 -3.97
C VAL A 24 14.25 -9.12 -3.50
N LEU A 25 13.43 -8.15 -3.09
CA LEU A 25 13.85 -6.81 -2.68
C LEU A 25 13.89 -6.68 -1.15
N ASP A 26 14.53 -7.63 -0.47
CA ASP A 26 14.57 -7.77 1.00
C ASP A 26 15.85 -7.25 1.66
N ARG A 27 16.75 -6.64 0.88
CA ARG A 27 18.03 -6.10 1.36
C ARG A 27 17.98 -4.57 1.47
N PRO A 28 17.72 -4.00 2.66
CA PRO A 28 17.79 -2.56 2.90
C PRO A 28 19.08 -1.95 2.35
N GLY A 29 18.97 -0.76 1.76
CA GLY A 29 20.12 -0.04 1.20
C GLY A 29 20.65 -0.61 -0.12
N SER A 30 20.01 -1.65 -0.68
CA SER A 30 20.30 -2.09 -2.04
C SER A 30 19.57 -1.19 -3.05
N CYS A 31 20.25 -0.82 -4.13
CA CYS A 31 19.68 -0.11 -5.26
C CYS A 31 19.95 -0.92 -6.53
N TYR A 32 18.96 -1.00 -7.41
CA TYR A 32 19.07 -1.68 -8.69
C TYR A 32 18.56 -0.78 -9.82
N LEU A 33 19.20 -0.87 -10.98
CA LEU A 33 18.83 -0.18 -12.21
C LEU A 33 18.25 -1.17 -13.21
N VAL A 34 17.07 -0.86 -13.73
CA VAL A 34 16.45 -1.59 -14.82
C VAL A 34 17.02 -1.07 -16.13
N MET A 35 17.97 -1.79 -16.71
CA MET A 35 18.70 -1.37 -17.92
C MET A 35 17.95 -1.67 -19.23
N GLY A 36 17.08 -2.68 -19.21
CA GLY A 36 16.30 -3.10 -20.37
C GLY A 36 15.08 -3.87 -19.92
N GLY A 37 14.00 -3.79 -20.71
CA GLY A 37 12.71 -4.39 -20.38
C GLY A 37 12.02 -3.76 -19.15
N PRO A 38 10.71 -3.95 -18.99
CA PRO A 38 9.98 -3.55 -17.79
C PRO A 38 10.17 -4.57 -16.66
N VAL A 39 9.84 -4.15 -15.43
CA VAL A 39 9.76 -5.00 -14.24
C VAL A 39 8.41 -4.77 -13.57
N ASP A 40 7.65 -5.84 -13.39
CA ASP A 40 6.43 -5.80 -12.58
C ASP A 40 6.76 -6.11 -11.11
N LEU A 41 6.19 -5.33 -10.20
CA LEU A 41 6.37 -5.42 -8.76
C LEU A 41 5.20 -6.15 -8.13
N PHE A 42 5.48 -7.15 -7.31
CA PHE A 42 4.48 -7.91 -6.57
C PHE A 42 4.85 -8.05 -5.10
N ALA A 43 3.84 -8.06 -4.24
CA ALA A 43 3.94 -8.60 -2.91
C ALA A 43 3.65 -10.11 -2.96
N LEU A 44 4.54 -10.89 -2.37
CA LEU A 44 4.49 -12.34 -2.36
C LEU A 44 4.52 -12.86 -0.92
N SER A 45 3.53 -13.68 -0.56
CA SER A 45 3.51 -14.39 0.71
C SER A 45 4.40 -15.63 0.66
N SER A 46 5.28 -15.82 1.64
CA SER A 46 6.05 -17.08 1.78
C SER A 46 5.12 -18.28 2.06
N GLU A 47 3.98 -18.04 2.70
CA GLU A 47 2.98 -19.08 2.99
C GLU A 47 2.15 -19.46 1.76
N ARG A 48 2.01 -18.53 0.80
CA ARG A 48 1.24 -18.70 -0.44
C ARG A 48 2.07 -18.20 -1.64
N PRO A 49 3.12 -18.93 -2.07
CA PRO A 49 4.07 -18.48 -3.08
C PRO A 49 3.49 -18.36 -4.51
N THR A 50 2.22 -18.72 -4.71
CA THR A 50 1.49 -18.51 -5.96
C THR A 50 0.59 -17.27 -5.93
N ALA A 51 0.27 -16.75 -4.74
CA ALA A 51 -0.67 -15.64 -4.56
C ALA A 51 0.05 -14.28 -4.63
N ARG A 52 0.39 -13.86 -5.85
CA ARG A 52 1.02 -12.55 -6.09
C ARG A 52 -0.02 -11.42 -6.04
N MET A 53 0.27 -10.40 -5.24
CA MET A 53 -0.51 -9.16 -5.20
C MET A 53 0.25 -8.10 -5.98
N ALA A 54 -0.33 -7.56 -7.06
CA ALA A 54 0.32 -6.56 -7.89
C ALA A 54 0.47 -5.24 -7.13
N VAL A 55 1.67 -4.69 -7.12
CA VAL A 55 1.98 -3.42 -6.43
C VAL A 55 2.26 -2.33 -7.44
N GLY A 56 3.04 -2.59 -8.49
CA GLY A 56 3.39 -1.56 -9.45
C GLY A 56 4.23 -2.09 -10.60
N ARG A 57 4.78 -1.17 -11.39
CA ARG A 57 5.64 -1.49 -12.53
C ARG A 57 6.69 -0.41 -12.68
N ILE A 58 7.90 -0.84 -13.06
CA ILE A 58 9.06 0.01 -13.29
C ILE A 58 9.53 -0.22 -14.71
N GLU A 59 9.59 0.85 -15.49
CA GLU A 59 10.05 0.81 -16.88
C GLU A 59 11.58 0.82 -16.96
N SER A 60 12.11 0.55 -18.16
CA SER A 60 13.53 0.67 -18.45
C SER A 60 14.05 2.08 -18.12
N GLY A 61 15.23 2.16 -17.51
CA GLY A 61 15.80 3.37 -16.92
C GLY A 61 15.34 3.63 -15.47
N GLY A 62 14.36 2.87 -14.97
CA GLY A 62 13.86 3.01 -13.61
C GLY A 62 14.76 2.36 -12.54
N LEU A 63 14.52 2.72 -11.29
CA LEU A 63 15.23 2.20 -10.13
C LEU A 63 14.34 1.30 -9.27
N LEU A 64 14.98 0.34 -8.62
CA LEU A 64 14.40 -0.52 -7.59
C LEU A 64 15.21 -0.34 -6.32
N PHE A 65 14.55 -0.35 -5.16
CA PHE A 65 15.22 -0.28 -3.87
C PHE A 65 14.82 -1.48 -3.02
N GLY A 66 15.79 -2.02 -2.29
CA GLY A 66 15.52 -3.06 -1.29
C GLY A 66 14.87 -2.45 -0.05
N ALA A 67 13.85 -3.14 0.46
CA ALA A 67 13.16 -2.82 1.70
C ALA A 67 13.54 -3.83 2.79
N ALA A 68 13.40 -3.44 4.06
CA ALA A 68 13.52 -4.38 5.15
C ALA A 68 12.38 -5.42 5.07
N PRO A 69 12.63 -6.69 5.43
CA PRO A 69 11.55 -7.66 5.63
C PRO A 69 10.57 -7.13 6.67
N SER A 70 9.27 -7.36 6.44
CA SER A 70 8.23 -7.03 7.42
C SER A 70 8.39 -7.85 8.70
N LEU A 71 8.09 -7.22 9.83
CA LEU A 71 7.97 -7.85 11.14
C LEU A 71 6.55 -8.41 11.37
N LEU A 72 5.54 -7.84 10.70
CA LEU A 72 4.13 -8.22 10.83
C LEU A 72 3.73 -9.46 10.03
N GLY A 73 4.53 -9.88 9.04
CA GLY A 73 4.20 -11.07 8.25
C GLY A 73 5.28 -11.51 7.28
N ALA A 74 5.03 -12.66 6.64
CA ALA A 74 5.93 -13.30 5.68
C ALA A 74 5.74 -12.76 4.24
N GLU A 75 5.51 -11.45 4.09
CA GLU A 75 5.37 -10.82 2.77
C GLU A 75 6.71 -10.27 2.28
N HIS A 76 7.00 -10.53 1.01
CA HIS A 76 8.19 -10.04 0.32
C HIS A 76 7.80 -9.21 -0.89
N LEU A 77 8.46 -8.07 -1.06
CA LEU A 77 8.39 -7.34 -2.33
C LEU A 77 9.34 -8.01 -3.32
N ILE A 78 8.81 -8.42 -4.47
CA ILE A 78 9.57 -9.06 -5.55
C ILE A 78 9.44 -8.26 -6.84
N ALA A 79 10.54 -8.27 -7.61
CA ALA A 79 10.64 -7.73 -8.95
C ALA A 79 10.65 -8.89 -9.97
N VAL A 80 9.69 -8.88 -10.88
CA VAL A 80 9.52 -9.91 -11.91
C VAL A 80 9.73 -9.26 -13.28
N GLY A 81 10.82 -9.65 -13.94
CA GLY A 81 11.10 -9.28 -15.33
C GLY A 81 10.67 -10.35 -16.33
N ASP A 82 10.52 -9.95 -17.59
CA ASP A 82 10.34 -10.84 -18.73
C ASP A 82 11.70 -11.32 -19.28
N ALA A 83 11.69 -12.02 -20.43
CA ALA A 83 12.91 -12.53 -21.05
C ALA A 83 13.93 -11.44 -21.43
N VAL A 84 13.49 -10.22 -21.74
CA VAL A 84 14.36 -9.11 -22.15
C VAL A 84 14.79 -8.21 -20.99
N THR A 85 14.24 -8.43 -19.79
CA THR A 85 14.60 -7.62 -18.62
C THR A 85 16.07 -7.76 -18.23
N LEU A 86 16.78 -6.65 -18.06
CA LEU A 86 18.16 -6.58 -17.59
C LEU A 86 18.21 -5.70 -16.34
N ILE A 87 18.67 -6.26 -15.21
CA ILE A 87 18.78 -5.55 -13.93
C ILE A 87 20.24 -5.54 -13.49
N TRP A 88 20.70 -4.39 -13.01
CA TRP A 88 22.04 -4.19 -12.47
C TRP A 88 21.98 -3.69 -11.04
N GLN A 89 22.76 -4.27 -10.14
CA GLN A 89 22.91 -3.75 -8.79
C GLN A 89 23.89 -2.57 -8.79
N ILE A 90 23.46 -1.44 -8.23
CA ILE A 90 24.29 -0.26 -8.03
C ILE A 90 24.92 -0.34 -6.62
N PRO A 91 26.25 -0.18 -6.50
CA PRO A 91 26.95 -0.15 -5.21
C PRO A 91 26.41 0.95 -4.28
N ASP A 92 26.36 0.66 -2.97
CA ASP A 92 25.85 1.58 -1.95
C ASP A 92 26.51 2.96 -1.97
N ALA A 93 27.85 2.96 -2.02
CA ALA A 93 28.64 4.18 -2.10
C ALA A 93 28.36 5.03 -3.35
N LEU A 94 27.89 4.42 -4.44
CA LEU A 94 27.61 5.13 -5.69
C LEU A 94 26.21 5.73 -5.68
N TRP A 95 25.19 4.95 -5.36
CA TRP A 95 23.79 5.39 -5.48
C TRP A 95 23.43 6.48 -4.45
N ARG A 96 23.96 6.39 -3.22
CA ARG A 96 23.72 7.41 -2.16
C ARG A 96 24.21 8.80 -2.55
N ASN A 97 25.21 8.88 -3.44
CA ASN A 97 25.78 10.14 -3.93
C ASN A 97 25.25 10.55 -5.31
N SER A 98 24.24 9.84 -5.85
CA SER A 98 23.76 10.02 -7.22
C SER A 98 22.51 10.90 -7.34
N ALA A 99 21.96 11.42 -6.25
CA ALA A 99 20.74 12.25 -6.25
C ALA A 99 20.85 13.57 -7.04
N GLY A 100 22.07 14.00 -7.39
CA GLY A 100 22.29 15.15 -8.29
C GLY A 100 22.14 14.81 -9.78
N LEU A 101 22.05 13.53 -10.16
CA LEU A 101 21.92 13.10 -11.55
C LEU A 101 20.44 13.07 -11.97
N PRO A 102 20.04 13.78 -13.04
CA PRO A 102 18.63 13.87 -13.44
C PRO A 102 17.93 12.52 -13.64
N ASP A 103 18.58 11.58 -14.31
CA ASP A 103 18.02 10.25 -14.59
C ASP A 103 17.86 9.43 -13.32
N PHE A 104 18.80 9.55 -12.38
CA PHE A 104 18.72 8.84 -11.10
C PHE A 104 17.58 9.39 -10.24
N THR A 105 17.43 10.72 -10.20
CA THR A 105 16.33 11.41 -9.53
C THR A 105 14.98 11.04 -10.13
N ALA A 106 14.88 10.96 -11.47
CA ALA A 106 13.68 10.47 -12.14
C ALA A 106 13.40 9.00 -11.80
N GLY A 107 14.43 8.16 -11.67
CA GLY A 107 14.33 6.78 -11.23
C GLY A 107 13.78 6.64 -9.80
N ILE A 108 14.24 7.47 -8.86
CA ILE A 108 13.69 7.52 -7.49
C ILE A 108 12.21 7.93 -7.54
N ALA A 109 11.89 8.95 -8.35
CA ALA A 109 10.52 9.40 -8.48
C ALA A 109 9.59 8.31 -9.05
N GLY A 110 10.06 7.58 -10.07
CA GLY A 110 9.35 6.45 -10.64
C GLY A 110 9.10 5.34 -9.61
N TRP A 111 10.11 4.99 -8.82
CA TRP A 111 10.00 4.02 -7.73
C TRP A 111 8.94 4.40 -6.69
N LEU A 112 9.05 5.62 -6.14
CA LEU A 112 8.13 6.13 -5.13
C LEU A 112 6.69 6.21 -5.66
N THR A 113 6.53 6.65 -6.92
CA THR A 113 5.20 6.78 -7.55
C THR A 113 4.57 5.41 -7.81
N ALA A 114 5.33 4.44 -8.32
CA ALA A 114 4.83 3.10 -8.62
C ALA A 114 4.30 2.41 -7.37
N LEU A 115 5.07 2.45 -6.29
CA LEU A 115 4.68 1.88 -5.01
C LEU A 115 3.58 2.68 -4.31
N GLY A 116 3.70 4.01 -4.19
CA GLY A 116 2.69 4.85 -3.55
C GLY A 116 1.32 4.75 -4.23
N GLY A 117 1.30 4.79 -5.56
CA GLY A 117 0.09 4.63 -6.36
C GLY A 117 -0.48 3.20 -6.34
N GLY A 118 0.37 2.20 -6.14
CA GLY A 118 -0.02 0.80 -5.91
C GLY A 118 -0.71 0.59 -4.58
N LEU A 119 -0.01 0.94 -3.51
CA LEU A 119 -0.47 0.80 -2.12
C LEU A 119 -1.77 1.57 -1.90
N GLY A 120 -1.83 2.82 -2.36
CA GLY A 120 -3.03 3.63 -2.22
C GLY A 120 -4.27 3.03 -2.88
N ARG A 121 -4.13 2.25 -3.97
CA ARG A 121 -5.27 1.56 -4.62
C ARG A 121 -5.79 0.38 -3.84
N MET A 122 -5.00 -0.16 -2.92
CA MET A 122 -5.37 -1.30 -2.08
C MET A 122 -6.03 -0.87 -0.76
N ILE A 123 -6.13 0.43 -0.50
CA ILE A 123 -6.74 0.98 0.72
C ILE A 123 -7.97 1.80 0.33
N GLU A 124 -9.14 1.26 0.63
CA GLU A 124 -10.42 1.96 0.47
C GLU A 124 -11.24 1.93 1.77
N PRO A 125 -11.98 3.01 2.09
CA PRO A 125 -12.01 4.29 1.41
C PRO A 125 -10.75 5.13 1.67
N ARG A 126 -10.31 5.90 0.68
CA ARG A 126 -9.21 6.87 0.87
C ARG A 126 -9.72 8.10 1.61
N PRO A 127 -8.98 8.61 2.61
CA PRO A 127 -9.34 9.85 3.27
C PRO A 127 -9.21 11.03 2.30
N VAL A 128 -10.06 12.03 2.48
CA VAL A 128 -9.90 13.33 1.82
C VAL A 128 -8.81 14.10 2.55
N PRO A 129 -7.72 14.53 1.89
CA PRO A 129 -6.66 15.26 2.58
C PRO A 129 -7.14 16.63 3.06
N ASP A 130 -6.85 16.95 4.33
CA ASP A 130 -7.03 18.30 4.89
C ASP A 130 -5.99 19.27 4.34
N LEU A 131 -4.78 18.75 4.05
CA LEU A 131 -3.71 19.47 3.39
C LEU A 131 -3.27 18.73 2.12
N VAL A 132 -3.48 19.36 0.98
CA VAL A 132 -2.96 18.89 -0.32
C VAL A 132 -1.65 19.61 -0.62
N THR A 133 -0.56 18.87 -0.71
CA THR A 133 0.72 19.40 -1.16
C THR A 133 0.89 19.25 -2.67
N THR A 134 1.46 20.29 -3.30
CA THR A 134 1.83 20.32 -4.72
C THR A 134 3.30 20.01 -4.96
N GLY A 135 4.12 19.94 -3.91
CA GLY A 135 5.56 19.69 -4.01
C GLY A 135 6.37 20.80 -4.71
N GLN A 136 5.76 21.96 -4.98
CA GLN A 136 6.40 23.03 -5.76
C GLN A 136 7.21 24.02 -4.92
N ARG A 137 6.89 24.18 -3.63
CA ARG A 137 7.55 25.16 -2.77
C ARG A 137 7.69 24.67 -1.34
N ALA A 138 8.87 24.92 -0.76
CA ALA A 138 9.11 24.68 0.65
C ALA A 138 8.16 25.53 1.52
N THR A 139 7.42 24.88 2.40
CA THR A 139 6.38 25.52 3.23
C THR A 139 6.34 24.88 4.60
N ALA A 140 6.42 25.69 5.65
CA ALA A 140 6.21 25.24 7.03
C ALA A 140 4.75 25.44 7.43
N VAL A 141 4.09 24.40 7.93
CA VAL A 141 2.66 24.40 8.25
C VAL A 141 2.43 23.82 9.65
N ARG A 142 1.55 24.44 10.43
CA ARG A 142 1.06 23.85 11.68
C ARG A 142 -0.27 23.16 11.42
N LEU A 143 -0.33 21.87 11.75
CA LEU A 143 -1.52 21.05 11.60
C LEU A 143 -2.00 20.53 12.97
N GLY A 144 -3.32 20.36 13.09
CA GLY A 144 -3.94 19.72 14.25
C GLY A 144 -3.78 18.21 14.25
N ALA A 145 -4.09 17.59 15.39
CA ALA A 145 -4.20 16.14 15.49
C ALA A 145 -5.34 15.60 14.61
N GLY A 146 -5.16 14.41 14.06
CA GLY A 146 -6.10 13.73 13.17
C GLY A 146 -6.08 14.23 11.72
N LEU A 147 -5.35 15.31 11.40
CA LEU A 147 -5.34 15.86 10.04
C LEU A 147 -4.54 14.98 9.07
N VAL A 148 -5.03 14.93 7.83
CA VAL A 148 -4.49 14.13 6.74
C VAL A 148 -3.75 15.01 5.74
N ILE A 149 -2.50 14.64 5.44
CA ILE A 149 -1.65 15.27 4.44
C ILE A 149 -1.60 14.33 3.24
N GLY A 150 -1.88 14.83 2.04
CA GLY A 150 -1.84 14.06 0.80
C GLY A 150 -1.18 14.83 -0.33
N ALA A 151 -0.67 14.09 -1.31
CA ALA A 151 -0.17 14.65 -2.56
C ALA A 151 -1.13 14.29 -3.71
N THR A 152 -1.58 15.29 -4.49
CA THR A 152 -2.41 15.05 -5.68
C THR A 152 -1.59 14.77 -6.93
N ALA A 153 -0.36 15.26 -6.99
CA ALA A 153 0.58 15.01 -8.06
C ALA A 153 2.02 15.09 -7.55
N GLY A 154 2.93 14.37 -8.21
CA GLY A 154 4.35 14.37 -7.87
C GLY A 154 4.66 13.77 -6.49
N ILE A 155 5.77 14.20 -5.91
CA ILE A 155 6.28 13.75 -4.61
C ILE A 155 6.63 14.99 -3.79
N THR A 156 6.16 15.03 -2.55
CA THR A 156 6.59 16.02 -1.57
C THR A 156 7.31 15.31 -0.44
N TRP A 157 8.39 15.87 0.06
CA TRP A 157 8.99 15.40 1.29
C TRP A 157 8.35 16.10 2.49
N VAL A 158 7.95 15.34 3.50
CA VAL A 158 7.38 15.87 4.74
C VAL A 158 8.40 15.63 5.85
N GLN A 159 8.94 16.70 6.42
CA GLN A 159 9.77 16.63 7.62
C GLN A 159 8.86 16.71 8.84
N LEU A 160 8.80 15.62 9.59
CA LEU A 160 8.14 15.55 10.88
C LEU A 160 9.12 16.01 11.99
N PRO A 161 8.66 16.77 13.00
CA PRO A 161 9.52 17.14 14.12
C PRO A 161 9.81 15.92 14.99
N ALA A 162 10.91 15.95 15.73
CA ALA A 162 11.29 14.86 16.63
C ALA A 162 10.18 14.58 17.65
N GLY A 163 9.79 13.31 17.80
CA GLY A 163 8.71 12.89 18.70
C GLY A 163 7.30 13.06 18.14
N ALA A 164 7.12 13.61 16.94
CA ALA A 164 5.81 13.60 16.29
C ALA A 164 5.36 12.17 16.00
N ARG A 165 4.08 11.91 16.25
CA ARG A 165 3.42 10.65 15.94
C ARG A 165 2.62 10.84 14.66
N ALA A 166 3.02 10.15 13.61
CA ALA A 166 2.33 10.14 12.32
C ALA A 166 2.21 8.70 11.81
N ARG A 167 1.25 8.47 10.92
CA ARG A 167 1.05 7.19 10.27
C ARG A 167 1.03 7.33 8.76
N PHE A 168 1.88 6.57 8.10
CA PHE A 168 1.87 6.40 6.66
C PHE A 168 0.65 5.57 6.23
N CYS A 169 -0.08 6.09 5.26
CA CYS A 169 -1.38 5.58 4.81
C CYS A 169 -2.39 5.35 5.96
N GLY A 170 -2.26 6.11 7.06
CA GLY A 170 -3.12 6.00 8.25
C GLY A 170 -2.91 4.74 9.10
N LEU A 171 -1.96 3.87 8.72
CA LEU A 171 -1.77 2.55 9.32
C LEU A 171 -0.40 2.42 9.99
N GLU A 172 0.68 2.65 9.25
CA GLU A 172 2.03 2.33 9.72
C GLU A 172 2.71 3.53 10.38
N PRO A 173 3.18 3.44 11.63
CA PRO A 173 3.92 4.53 12.28
C PRO A 173 5.10 5.03 11.46
N PHE A 174 5.25 6.34 11.34
CA PHE A 174 6.35 6.95 10.61
C PHE A 174 6.90 8.17 11.34
N SER A 175 8.22 8.38 11.23
CA SER A 175 8.91 9.52 11.84
C SER A 175 10.03 10.06 10.95
N GLY A 176 10.48 11.28 11.22
CA GLY A 176 11.56 11.91 10.47
C GLY A 176 11.12 12.43 9.10
N LEU A 177 11.96 12.23 8.10
CA LEU A 177 11.75 12.71 6.73
C LEU A 177 10.98 11.65 5.92
N VAL A 178 9.83 12.03 5.36
CA VAL A 178 8.93 11.10 4.66
C VAL A 178 8.76 11.50 3.20
N PRO A 179 9.07 10.65 2.22
CA PRO A 179 8.64 10.90 0.85
C PRO A 179 7.15 10.58 0.72
N LEU A 180 6.37 11.56 0.27
CA LEU A 180 4.92 11.46 0.09
C LEU A 180 4.58 11.51 -1.42
N PRO A 181 4.61 10.37 -2.13
CA PRO A 181 4.16 10.28 -3.50
C PRO A 181 2.63 10.41 -3.61
N ALA A 182 2.15 10.83 -4.78
CA ALA A 182 0.73 10.82 -5.11
C ALA A 182 0.11 9.43 -4.89
N GLY A 183 -1.09 9.40 -4.32
CA GLY A 183 -1.80 8.17 -3.94
C GLY A 183 -1.51 7.66 -2.53
N SER A 184 -0.52 8.22 -1.84
CA SER A 184 -0.27 7.99 -0.41
C SER A 184 -0.64 9.22 0.43
N TRP A 185 -0.83 9.02 1.73
CA TRP A 185 -1.12 10.08 2.70
C TRP A 185 -0.40 9.84 4.03
N LEU A 186 -0.29 10.89 4.82
CA LEU A 186 0.14 10.85 6.22
C LEU A 186 -0.99 11.33 7.11
N THR A 187 -1.26 10.60 8.18
CA THR A 187 -2.19 11.03 9.23
C THR A 187 -1.37 11.43 10.45
N LEU A 188 -1.60 12.62 10.99
CA LEU A 188 -0.95 13.05 12.23
C LEU A 188 -1.77 12.56 13.43
N ASP A 189 -1.15 11.79 14.34
CA ASP A 189 -1.81 11.38 15.58
C ASP A 189 -1.87 12.54 16.57
N ASP A 190 -0.86 13.42 16.56
CA ASP A 190 -0.74 14.61 17.41
C ASP A 190 -0.56 15.89 16.58
N ALA A 191 -0.94 17.04 17.13
CA ALA A 191 -0.71 18.33 16.47
C ALA A 191 0.79 18.61 16.31
N ALA A 192 1.22 18.96 15.11
CA ALA A 192 2.64 19.13 14.79
C ALA A 192 2.89 20.32 13.86
N HIS A 193 4.11 20.86 13.95
CA HIS A 193 4.65 21.77 12.95
C HIS A 193 5.52 20.97 12.00
N ILE A 194 5.15 20.94 10.72
CA ILE A 194 5.81 20.14 9.70
C ILE A 194 6.41 21.05 8.63
N ASP A 195 7.52 20.62 8.04
CA ASP A 195 8.06 21.26 6.85
C ASP A 195 7.73 20.40 5.63
N LEU A 196 7.07 21.00 4.65
CA LEU A 196 6.89 20.44 3.32
C LEU A 196 8.05 20.92 2.47
N LEU A 197 8.74 19.98 1.83
CA LEU A 197 9.89 20.22 0.98
C LEU A 197 9.60 19.71 -0.45
N PRO A 198 9.93 20.48 -1.49
CA PRO A 198 9.96 20.00 -2.86
C PRO A 198 10.79 18.72 -3.01
N PHE A 199 10.49 17.91 -4.03
CA PHE A 199 11.19 16.65 -4.26
C PHE A 199 12.71 16.81 -4.35
N ALA A 200 13.18 17.82 -5.09
CA ALA A 200 14.60 18.13 -5.23
C ALA A 200 15.24 18.58 -3.91
N ASP A 201 14.54 19.38 -3.12
CA ASP A 201 15.06 19.89 -1.84
C ASP A 201 15.22 18.76 -0.81
N GLY A 202 14.29 17.79 -0.78
CA GLY A 202 14.44 16.62 0.08
C GLY A 202 15.59 15.71 -0.34
N LEU A 203 15.82 15.54 -1.65
CA LEU A 203 16.98 14.80 -2.18
C LEU A 203 18.32 15.52 -1.96
N ALA A 204 18.31 16.83 -1.75
CA ALA A 204 19.51 17.59 -1.40
C ALA A 204 19.95 17.40 0.06
N ARG A 205 19.10 16.81 0.90
CA ARG A 205 19.41 16.59 2.32
C ARG A 205 20.30 15.36 2.52
N PRO A 206 21.27 15.36 3.43
CA PRO A 206 22.16 14.21 3.63
C PRO A 206 21.46 12.94 4.15
N ASP A 207 20.29 13.07 4.77
CA ASP A 207 19.50 11.98 5.36
C ASP A 207 18.49 11.36 4.39
N TRP A 208 18.40 11.82 3.13
CA TRP A 208 17.47 11.29 2.13
C TRP A 208 17.58 9.77 1.90
N PRO A 209 18.78 9.13 1.89
CA PRO A 209 18.88 7.69 1.66
C PRO A 209 18.25 6.88 2.81
N ASP A 210 18.44 7.37 4.03
CA ASP A 210 17.92 6.70 5.23
C ASP A 210 16.41 6.91 5.34
N ALA A 211 15.92 8.09 4.93
CA ALA A 211 14.50 8.38 4.78
C ALA A 211 13.82 7.47 3.75
N LEU A 212 14.48 7.22 2.61
CA LEU A 212 13.99 6.28 1.59
C LEU A 212 13.96 4.83 2.11
N ALA A 213 14.98 4.42 2.88
CA ALA A 213 15.03 3.10 3.50
C ALA A 213 13.94 2.92 4.56
N ALA A 214 13.71 3.92 5.42
CA ALA A 214 12.63 3.93 6.40
C ALA A 214 11.26 3.87 5.73
N TRP A 215 11.07 4.61 4.63
CA TRP A 215 9.87 4.53 3.81
C TRP A 215 9.67 3.13 3.21
N GLY A 216 10.73 2.52 2.66
CA GLY A 216 10.68 1.14 2.18
C GLY A 216 10.29 0.14 3.26
N ALA A 217 10.80 0.30 4.49
CA ALA A 217 10.40 -0.54 5.62
C ALA A 217 8.92 -0.37 5.97
N ALA A 218 8.42 0.87 6.04
CA ALA A 218 6.99 1.12 6.28
C ALA A 218 6.10 0.52 5.18
N VAL A 219 6.54 0.60 3.92
CA VAL A 219 5.85 -0.07 2.81
C VAL A 219 5.81 -1.58 3.03
N ALA A 220 6.92 -2.20 3.43
CA ALA A 220 6.96 -3.63 3.69
C ALA A 220 6.00 -4.04 4.81
N GLU A 221 5.91 -3.27 5.90
CA GLU A 221 4.97 -3.53 7.00
C GLU A 221 3.49 -3.40 6.60
N LEU A 222 3.20 -2.57 5.59
CA LEU A 222 1.84 -2.47 5.06
C LEU A 222 1.43 -3.68 4.22
N LEU A 223 2.36 -4.40 3.57
CA LEU A 223 2.01 -5.46 2.63
C LEU A 223 1.14 -6.58 3.24
N PRO A 224 1.45 -7.13 4.44
CA PRO A 224 0.59 -8.13 5.07
C PRO A 224 -0.81 -7.59 5.38
N VAL A 225 -0.90 -6.33 5.85
CA VAL A 225 -2.18 -5.67 6.17
C VAL A 225 -3.03 -5.51 4.92
N LEU A 226 -2.43 -5.04 3.83
CA LEU A 226 -3.12 -4.81 2.55
C LEU A 226 -3.61 -6.12 1.93
N ARG A 227 -2.83 -7.20 2.04
CA ARG A 227 -3.30 -8.53 1.65
C ARG A 227 -4.52 -8.95 2.47
N GLY A 228 -4.46 -8.80 3.79
CA GLY A 228 -5.58 -9.11 4.69
C GLY A 228 -6.85 -8.35 4.32
N LEU A 229 -6.73 -7.05 3.99
CA LEU A 229 -7.84 -6.23 3.51
C LEU A 229 -8.40 -6.76 2.18
N ALA A 230 -7.54 -7.03 1.19
CA ALA A 230 -7.96 -7.55 -0.10
C ALA A 230 -8.66 -8.92 0.02
N GLU A 231 -8.18 -9.80 0.90
CA GLU A 231 -8.82 -11.09 1.17
C GLU A 231 -10.19 -10.93 1.85
N ALA A 232 -10.31 -10.00 2.81
CA ALA A 232 -11.58 -9.70 3.47
C ALA A 232 -12.60 -9.11 2.48
N ASP A 233 -12.18 -8.20 1.61
CA ASP A 233 -13.02 -7.59 0.58
C ASP A 233 -13.52 -8.61 -0.43
N GLU A 234 -12.66 -9.54 -0.87
CA GLU A 234 -13.06 -10.61 -1.78
C GLU A 234 -14.10 -11.55 -1.13
N LEU A 235 -13.90 -11.93 0.14
CA LEU A 235 -14.88 -12.71 0.89
C LEU A 235 -16.21 -11.98 1.03
N ASN A 236 -16.19 -10.68 1.29
CA ASN A 236 -17.39 -9.86 1.37
C ASN A 236 -18.10 -9.76 0.01
N ARG A 237 -17.34 -9.64 -1.08
CA ARG A 237 -17.88 -9.63 -2.45
C ARG A 237 -18.58 -10.93 -2.80
N ILE A 238 -17.99 -12.08 -2.47
CA ILE A 238 -18.61 -13.41 -2.66
C ILE A 238 -19.90 -13.50 -1.84
N ARG A 239 -19.86 -13.15 -0.55
CA ARG A 239 -21.04 -13.15 0.31
C ARG A 239 -22.16 -12.26 -0.24
N ALA A 240 -21.84 -11.05 -0.68
CA ALA A 240 -22.82 -10.13 -1.25
C ALA A 240 -23.48 -10.71 -2.51
N ARG A 241 -22.69 -11.37 -3.38
CA ARG A 241 -23.21 -12.05 -4.58
C ARG A 241 -24.15 -13.19 -4.21
N ASP A 242 -23.79 -14.01 -3.23
CA ASP A 242 -24.60 -15.14 -2.80
C ASP A 242 -25.93 -14.67 -2.16
N HIS A 243 -25.89 -13.59 -1.38
CA HIS A 243 -27.09 -12.96 -0.83
C HIS A 243 -28.00 -12.41 -1.94
N ALA A 244 -27.45 -11.74 -2.94
CA ALA A 244 -28.21 -11.25 -4.09
C ALA A 244 -28.85 -12.39 -4.88
N ALA A 245 -28.10 -13.47 -5.16
CA ALA A 245 -28.62 -14.65 -5.85
C ALA A 245 -29.75 -15.34 -5.06
N ALA A 246 -29.61 -15.46 -3.74
CA ALA A 246 -30.66 -16.00 -2.87
C ALA A 246 -31.91 -15.11 -2.81
N GLN A 247 -31.74 -13.79 -2.92
CA GLN A 247 -32.86 -12.84 -2.98
C GLN A 247 -33.58 -12.93 -4.34
N ASP A 248 -32.85 -12.97 -5.45
CA ASP A 248 -33.41 -13.12 -6.79
C ASP A 248 -34.19 -14.43 -6.93
N HIS A 249 -33.61 -15.54 -6.46
CA HIS A 249 -34.29 -16.83 -6.47
C HIS A 249 -35.61 -16.80 -5.68
N ARG A 250 -35.60 -16.20 -4.48
CA ARG A 250 -36.82 -16.00 -3.67
C ARG A 250 -37.87 -15.15 -4.39
N GLN A 251 -37.46 -14.06 -5.05
CA GLN A 251 -38.37 -13.22 -5.81
C GLN A 251 -38.96 -13.94 -7.03
N THR A 252 -38.15 -14.71 -7.75
CA THR A 252 -38.62 -15.51 -8.89
C THR A 252 -39.62 -16.57 -8.44
N LEU A 253 -39.34 -17.29 -7.36
CA LEU A 253 -40.30 -18.24 -6.76
C LEU A 253 -41.60 -17.55 -6.34
N ALA A 254 -41.52 -16.38 -5.70
CA ALA A 254 -42.71 -15.61 -5.32
C ALA A 254 -43.55 -15.20 -6.54
N ARG A 255 -42.92 -14.81 -7.65
CA ARG A 255 -43.63 -14.50 -8.91
C ARG A 255 -44.30 -15.74 -9.51
N PHE A 256 -43.62 -16.88 -9.56
CA PHE A 256 -44.22 -18.14 -10.04
C PHE A 256 -45.38 -18.60 -9.15
N ALA A 257 -45.23 -18.51 -7.83
CA ALA A 257 -46.30 -18.84 -6.89
C ALA A 257 -47.51 -17.91 -7.09
N GLY A 258 -47.27 -16.61 -7.31
CA GLY A 258 -48.31 -15.64 -7.65
C GLY A 258 -49.05 -15.96 -8.96
N LEU A 259 -48.35 -16.44 -10.00
CA LEU A 259 -48.96 -16.87 -11.27
C LEU A 259 -49.79 -18.15 -11.13
N LEU A 260 -49.37 -19.09 -10.27
CA LEU A 260 -50.06 -20.35 -10.02
C LEU A 260 -51.26 -20.21 -9.05
N GLY A 261 -51.61 -18.99 -8.64
CA GLY A 261 -52.68 -18.74 -7.66
C GLY A 261 -52.30 -19.07 -6.22
N ASN A 262 -51.10 -19.61 -5.99
CA ASN A 262 -50.51 -19.83 -4.69
C ASN A 262 -49.88 -18.53 -4.19
N ARG A 263 -50.69 -17.52 -3.86
CA ARG A 263 -50.18 -16.29 -3.24
C ARG A 263 -49.54 -16.64 -1.89
N VAL A 264 -48.21 -16.76 -1.89
CA VAL A 264 -47.41 -16.70 -0.67
C VAL A 264 -47.65 -15.30 -0.08
N PRO A 265 -48.12 -15.17 1.17
CA PRO A 265 -48.33 -13.87 1.76
C PRO A 265 -47.01 -13.08 1.74
N PRO A 266 -47.03 -11.78 1.42
CA PRO A 266 -45.83 -10.97 1.56
C PRO A 266 -45.38 -11.04 3.02
N LEU A 267 -44.14 -11.47 3.25
CA LEU A 267 -43.49 -11.26 4.54
C LEU A 267 -43.39 -9.74 4.70
N ALA A 268 -44.15 -9.22 5.66
CA ALA A 268 -44.08 -7.83 6.06
C ALA A 268 -42.62 -7.47 6.33
N GLU A 269 -42.20 -6.28 5.86
CA GLU A 269 -40.94 -5.67 6.26
C GLU A 269 -40.82 -5.78 7.78
N ALA A 270 -39.71 -6.37 8.23
CA ALA A 270 -39.44 -6.61 9.64
C ALA A 270 -39.22 -5.28 10.36
N ASP A 271 -40.33 -4.63 10.70
CA ASP A 271 -40.37 -3.52 11.62
C ASP A 271 -40.26 -4.10 13.04
N GLY A 272 -39.03 -4.20 13.55
CA GLY A 272 -38.72 -4.16 14.98
C GLY A 272 -39.41 -5.13 15.95
N GLY A 273 -39.83 -6.33 15.56
CA GLY A 273 -40.49 -7.27 16.48
C GLY A 273 -40.19 -8.75 16.25
N ASP A 274 -39.35 -9.33 17.12
CA ASP A 274 -39.16 -10.76 17.43
C ASP A 274 -39.30 -11.78 16.29
N GLY A 275 -38.28 -11.86 15.43
CA GLY A 275 -38.15 -12.91 14.40
C GLY A 275 -38.21 -14.36 14.94
N LEU A 276 -38.01 -14.57 16.24
CA LEU A 276 -38.17 -15.88 16.88
C LEU A 276 -39.65 -16.31 16.98
N LEU A 277 -40.56 -15.36 17.27
CA LEU A 277 -41.99 -15.64 17.35
C LEU A 277 -42.58 -15.99 15.99
N ASP A 278 -42.06 -15.42 14.92
CA ASP A 278 -42.50 -15.73 13.56
C ASP A 278 -42.00 -17.10 13.08
N VAL A 279 -40.78 -17.49 13.44
CA VAL A 279 -40.28 -18.86 13.22
C VAL A 279 -41.10 -19.88 14.02
N LEU A 280 -41.43 -19.59 15.28
CA LEU A 280 -42.26 -20.46 16.12
C LEU A 280 -43.71 -20.59 15.62
N ARG A 281 -44.28 -19.53 15.05
CA ARG A 281 -45.60 -19.57 14.40
C ARG A 281 -45.58 -20.39 13.12
N LEU A 282 -44.52 -20.30 12.33
CA LEU A 282 -44.36 -21.11 11.13
C LEU A 282 -44.30 -22.60 11.48
N LEU A 283 -43.49 -22.96 12.48
CA LEU A 283 -43.39 -24.34 12.99
C LEU A 283 -44.70 -24.82 13.62
N GLY A 284 -45.37 -23.98 14.42
CA GLY A 284 -46.68 -24.30 15.00
C GLY A 284 -47.73 -24.59 13.93
N ARG A 285 -47.71 -23.85 12.81
CA ARG A 285 -48.64 -24.04 11.70
C ARG A 285 -48.44 -25.37 10.97
N GLU A 286 -47.19 -25.78 10.74
CA GLU A 286 -46.85 -27.09 10.18
C GLU A 286 -47.19 -28.25 11.13
N LEU A 287 -47.14 -28.01 12.45
CA LEU A 287 -47.47 -28.99 13.48
C LEU A 287 -48.95 -28.95 13.91
N GLY A 288 -49.77 -28.07 13.33
CA GLY A 288 -51.19 -27.91 13.69
C GLY A 288 -51.47 -27.28 15.07
N VAL A 289 -50.47 -26.63 15.67
CA VAL A 289 -50.54 -26.01 17.00
C VAL A 289 -50.51 -24.48 16.88
N ALA A 290 -51.53 -23.81 17.41
CA ALA A 290 -51.61 -22.34 17.39
C ALA A 290 -50.77 -21.71 18.52
N VAL A 291 -49.72 -20.96 18.17
CA VAL A 291 -48.88 -20.22 19.11
C VAL A 291 -49.42 -18.80 19.28
N ARG A 292 -49.91 -18.46 20.48
CA ARG A 292 -50.35 -17.10 20.87
C ARG A 292 -49.29 -16.42 21.74
N ARG A 293 -49.31 -15.08 21.75
CA ARG A 293 -48.47 -14.27 22.65
C ARG A 293 -48.80 -14.55 24.11
#